data_AF-A0A832RSS0-F1
#
_entry.id   AF-A0A832RSS0-F1
#
_cell.length_a   1.000
_cell.length_b   1.000
_cell.length_c   1.000
_cell.angle_alpha   90.00
_cell.angle_beta   90.00
_cell.angle_gamma   90.00
#
_symmetry.space_group_name_H-M   'P 1'
#
loop_
_entity.id
_entity.type
_entity.pdbx_description
1 polymer ?
#
loop_
_entity_poly.entity_id
_entity_poly.type
_entity_poly.pdbx_seq_one_letter_code
_entity_poly.pdbx_strand_id
1 'polypeptide(L)'
;MPLTNQIIVVLNEITTNIQNKKSLSVEDENYIKSKFGEILQSGQYYDVDEIESWFDNEGSWTSKPTIVRITNMSHYIQARFEQAPKKLRMVSDDDNCGCS
;
A
#
# COMPACT_ATOMS: atom_id res chain seq x y z
N MET A 1 -11.50 8.19 -3.78
CA MET A 1 -12.49 7.31 -4.49
C MET A 1 -12.96 6.27 -3.49
N PRO A 2 -14.25 5.87 -3.45
CA PRO A 2 -14.71 4.90 -2.46
C PRO A 2 -13.97 3.56 -2.61
N LEU A 3 -13.66 2.91 -1.49
CA LEU A 3 -12.98 1.62 -1.50
C LEU A 3 -13.79 0.57 -2.27
N THR A 4 -13.11 -0.21 -3.12
CA THR A 4 -13.75 -1.33 -3.82
C THR A 4 -13.98 -2.49 -2.85
N ASN A 5 -14.95 -3.35 -3.16
CA ASN A 5 -15.23 -4.55 -2.35
C ASN A 5 -13.99 -5.44 -2.15
N GLN A 6 -13.10 -5.52 -3.15
CA GLN A 6 -11.87 -6.30 -3.04
C GLN A 6 -10.89 -5.69 -2.03
N ILE A 7 -10.75 -4.37 -2.01
CA ILE A 7 -9.93 -3.68 -1.00
C ILE A 7 -10.51 -3.91 0.40
N ILE A 8 -11.83 -3.81 0.56
CA ILE A 8 -12.50 -4.07 1.85
C ILE A 8 -12.25 -5.50 2.34
N VAL A 9 -12.27 -6.51 1.46
CA VAL A 9 -11.94 -7.89 1.82
C VAL A 9 -10.51 -7.98 2.36
N VAL A 10 -9.54 -7.36 1.69
CA VAL A 10 -8.14 -7.35 2.15
C VAL A 10 -7.99 -6.66 3.52
N LEU A 11 -8.71 -5.55 3.74
CA LEU A 11 -8.69 -4.85 5.04
C LEU A 11 -9.30 -5.70 6.16
N ASN A 12 -10.35 -6.46 5.87
CA ASN A 12 -10.91 -7.44 6.81
C ASN A 12 -9.93 -8.58 7.10
N GLU A 13 -9.20 -9.08 6.09
CA GLU A 13 -8.16 -10.09 6.29
C GLU A 13 -7.05 -9.58 7.22
N ILE A 14 -6.57 -8.35 6.99
CA ILE A 14 -5.59 -7.68 7.87
C ILE A 14 -6.12 -7.60 9.30
N THR A 15 -7.35 -7.14 9.45
CA THR A 15 -8.01 -6.95 10.75
C THR A 15 -8.24 -8.26 11.51
N THR A 16 -8.45 -9.36 10.78
CA THR A 16 -8.70 -10.68 11.35
C THR A 16 -7.41 -11.39 11.74
N ASN A 17 -6.37 -11.27 10.93
CA ASN A 17 -5.09 -11.97 11.17
C ASN A 17 -4.25 -11.28 12.26
N ILE A 18 -4.26 -9.95 12.33
CA ILE A 18 -3.47 -9.21 13.31
C ILE A 18 -4.15 -9.22 14.67
N GLN A 19 -3.53 -9.93 15.61
CA GLN A 19 -4.02 -10.05 16.98
C GLN A 19 -3.71 -8.80 17.80
N ASN A 20 -2.49 -8.26 17.69
CA ASN A 20 -2.06 -7.08 18.46
C ASN A 20 -2.21 -5.79 17.65
N LYS A 21 -3.39 -5.16 17.75
CA LYS A 21 -3.70 -3.89 17.06
C LYS A 21 -3.06 -2.65 17.71
N LYS A 22 -2.40 -2.79 18.86
CA LYS A 22 -1.72 -1.68 19.56
C LYS A 22 -0.27 -1.52 19.14
N SER A 23 0.39 -2.60 18.76
CA SER A 23 1.78 -2.61 18.31
C SER A 23 1.99 -3.74 17.33
N LEU A 24 2.38 -3.37 16.10
CA LEU A 24 2.65 -4.33 15.04
C LEU A 24 4.02 -4.99 15.25
N SER A 25 4.07 -6.31 15.11
CA SER A 25 5.33 -7.03 14.97
C SER A 25 5.91 -6.88 13.56
N VAL A 26 7.16 -7.30 13.38
CA VAL A 26 7.79 -7.33 12.04
C VAL A 26 7.01 -8.26 11.10
N GLU A 27 6.46 -9.35 11.63
CA GLU A 27 5.64 -10.31 10.88
C GLU A 27 4.32 -9.68 10.43
N ASP A 28 3.64 -8.95 11.33
CA ASP A 28 2.42 -8.20 10.99
C ASP A 28 2.69 -7.16 9.89
N GLU A 29 3.80 -6.42 10.01
CA GLU A 29 4.18 -5.43 9.00
C GLU A 29 4.47 -6.06 7.64
N ASN A 30 5.18 -7.19 7.61
CA ASN A 30 5.46 -7.91 6.37
C ASN A 30 4.16 -8.47 5.75
N TYR A 31 3.25 -8.97 6.58
CA TYR A 31 1.94 -9.44 6.15
C TYR A 31 1.11 -8.31 5.54
N ILE A 32 1.00 -7.16 6.22
CA ILE A 32 0.32 -5.98 5.69
C ILE A 32 0.94 -5.54 4.36
N LYS A 33 2.27 -5.51 4.27
CA LYS A 33 2.97 -5.14 3.03
C LYS A 33 2.65 -6.08 1.88
N SER A 34 2.60 -7.38 2.13
CA SER A 34 2.19 -8.38 1.12
C SER A 34 0.78 -8.08 0.62
N LYS A 35 -0.16 -7.85 1.54
CA LYS A 35 -1.56 -7.63 1.22
C LYS A 35 -1.81 -6.40 0.35
N PHE A 36 -1.20 -5.27 0.68
CA PHE A 36 -1.27 -4.10 -0.21
C PHE A 36 -0.54 -4.33 -1.54
N GLY A 37 0.56 -5.07 -1.54
CA GLY A 37 1.26 -5.46 -2.77
C GLY A 37 0.39 -6.32 -3.70
N GLU A 38 -0.37 -7.27 -3.16
CA GLU A 38 -1.33 -8.11 -3.91
C GLU A 38 -2.40 -7.27 -4.62
N ILE A 39 -2.93 -6.24 -3.95
CA ILE A 39 -3.90 -5.31 -4.56
C ILE A 39 -3.29 -4.64 -5.79
N LEU A 40 -2.08 -4.07 -5.65
CA LEU A 40 -1.42 -3.35 -6.74
C LEU A 40 -1.06 -4.28 -7.90
N GLN A 41 -0.60 -5.50 -7.61
CA GLN A 41 -0.30 -6.52 -8.61
C GLN A 41 -1.54 -6.96 -9.39
N SER A 42 -2.73 -6.89 -8.79
CA SER A 42 -4.00 -7.14 -9.49
C SER A 42 -4.42 -6.01 -10.46
N GLY A 43 -3.65 -4.93 -10.52
CA GLY A 43 -3.93 -3.74 -11.33
C GLY A 43 -4.89 -2.75 -10.66
N GLN A 44 -5.20 -2.95 -9.37
CA GLN A 44 -6.04 -2.06 -8.58
C GLN A 44 -5.21 -1.07 -7.79
N TYR A 45 -5.81 0.09 -7.54
CA TYR A 45 -5.25 1.14 -6.71
C TYR A 45 -6.25 1.50 -5.61
N TYR A 46 -5.73 1.98 -4.50
CA TYR A 46 -6.53 2.42 -3.36
C TYR A 46 -6.20 3.88 -3.03
N ASP A 47 -7.14 4.51 -2.34
CA ASP A 47 -6.99 5.86 -1.82
C ASP A 47 -6.51 5.75 -0.36
N VAL A 48 -5.33 6.29 -0.07
CA VAL A 48 -4.67 6.14 1.23
C VAL A 48 -5.52 6.76 2.35
N ASP A 49 -6.19 7.87 2.08
CA ASP A 49 -7.03 8.57 3.07
C ASP A 49 -8.30 7.74 3.40
N GLU A 50 -8.81 7.00 2.41
CA GLU A 50 -9.93 6.08 2.61
C GLU A 50 -9.51 4.83 3.38
N ILE A 51 -8.27 4.36 3.22
CA ILE A 51 -7.71 3.27 4.04
C ILE A 51 -7.64 3.71 5.51
N GLU A 52 -7.10 4.90 5.78
CA GLU A 52 -7.03 5.44 7.15
C GLU A 52 -8.43 5.57 7.74
N SER A 53 -9.36 6.17 6.99
CA SER A 53 -10.74 6.36 7.42
C SER A 53 -11.45 5.02 7.68
N TRP A 54 -11.17 3.99 6.90
CA TRP A 54 -11.74 2.66 7.11
C TRP A 54 -11.30 2.07 8.45
N PHE A 55 -9.99 2.12 8.75
CA PHE A 55 -9.44 1.59 10.00
C PHE A 55 -9.92 2.38 11.22
N ASP A 56 -10.04 3.70 11.11
CA ASP A 56 -10.60 4.55 12.18
C ASP A 56 -12.06 4.20 12.49
N ASN A 57 -12.85 3.82 11.47
CA ASN A 57 -14.29 3.60 11.60
C ASN A 57 -14.69 2.13 11.87
N GLU A 58 -13.83 1.15 11.57
CA GLU A 58 -14.14 -0.27 11.78
C GLU A 58 -14.30 -0.64 13.27
N GLY A 59 -13.60 0.10 14.17
CA GLY A 59 -13.85 0.08 15.61
C GLY A 59 -13.00 -0.90 16.42
N SER A 60 -12.31 -1.87 15.80
CA SER A 60 -11.37 -2.75 16.50
C SER A 60 -9.95 -2.18 16.58
N TRP A 61 -9.61 -1.29 15.67
CA TRP A 61 -8.35 -0.56 15.66
C TRP A 61 -8.47 0.72 16.50
N THR A 62 -8.01 0.67 17.75
CA THR A 62 -8.13 1.82 18.67
C THR A 62 -6.85 2.64 18.80
N SER A 63 -5.73 2.14 18.27
CA SER A 63 -4.42 2.79 18.37
C SER A 63 -4.16 3.64 17.14
N LYS A 64 -4.35 4.95 17.25
CA LYS A 64 -4.08 5.90 16.15
C LYS A 64 -2.64 5.78 15.60
N PRO A 65 -1.59 5.64 16.42
CA PRO A 65 -0.24 5.41 15.90
C PRO A 65 -0.12 4.14 15.03
N THR A 66 -0.85 3.08 15.39
CA THR A 66 -0.87 1.84 14.59
C THR A 66 -1.55 2.08 13.26
N ILE A 67 -2.71 2.74 13.25
CA ILE A 67 -3.45 3.05 12.01
C ILE A 67 -2.60 3.91 11.07
N VAL A 68 -1.95 4.95 11.60
CA VAL A 68 -1.02 5.80 10.83
C VAL A 68 0.14 4.97 10.27
N ARG A 69 0.67 4.00 11.04
CA ARG A 69 1.73 3.11 10.57
C ARG A 69 1.27 2.23 9.40
N ILE A 70 0.06 1.67 9.46
CA ILE A 70 -0.53 0.88 8.35
C ILE A 70 -0.68 1.75 7.10
N THR A 71 -1.23 2.95 7.27
CA THR A 71 -1.46 3.93 6.21
C THR A 71 -0.15 4.37 5.55
N ASN A 72 0.89 4.61 6.34
CA ASN A 72 2.23 4.92 5.81
C ASN A 72 2.82 3.75 5.01
N MET A 73 2.61 2.51 5.44
CA MET A 73 3.04 1.34 4.68
C MET A 73 2.30 1.24 3.35
N SER A 74 0.97 1.41 3.34
CA SER A 74 0.16 1.33 2.12
C SER A 74 0.59 2.39 1.10
N HIS A 75 0.84 3.62 1.55
CA HIS A 75 1.36 4.71 0.72
C HIS A 75 2.75 4.37 0.15
N TYR A 76 3.68 3.93 0.99
CA TYR A 76 5.03 3.58 0.55
C TYR A 76 5.03 2.47 -0.52
N ILE A 77 4.21 1.44 -0.34
CA ILE A 77 4.10 0.31 -1.29
C ILE A 77 3.57 0.81 -2.63
N GLN A 78 2.51 1.63 -2.63
CA GLN A 78 1.94 2.19 -3.84
C GLN A 78 2.95 3.08 -4.57
N ALA A 79 3.59 4.01 -3.87
CA ALA A 79 4.62 4.87 -4.45
C ALA A 79 5.78 4.06 -5.05
N ARG A 80 6.22 2.99 -4.39
CA ARG A 80 7.26 2.09 -4.91
C ARG A 80 6.80 1.32 -6.15
N PHE A 81 5.56 0.84 -6.15
CA PHE A 81 4.97 0.11 -7.28
C PHE A 81 4.83 1.00 -8.52
N GLU A 82 4.39 2.25 -8.35
CA GLU A 82 4.29 3.23 -9.45
C GLU A 82 5.66 3.64 -10.01
N GLN A 83 6.69 3.68 -9.16
CA GLN A 83 8.06 3.98 -9.58
C GLN A 83 8.79 2.81 -10.24
N ALA A 84 8.44 1.56 -9.90
CA ALA A 84 9.07 0.36 -10.45
C ALA A 84 9.06 0.31 -11.99
N PRO A 85 7.95 0.57 -12.70
CA PRO A 85 7.93 0.61 -14.17
C PRO A 85 8.62 1.85 -14.74
N LYS A 86 8.73 2.96 -13.99
CA LYS A 86 9.44 4.19 -14.44
C LYS A 86 10.96 4.02 -14.43
N LYS A 87 11.52 3.18 -13.56
CA LYS A 87 12.98 2.91 -13.51
C LYS A 87 13.49 2.11 -14.71
N LEU A 88 12.62 1.45 -15.47
CA LEU A 88 12.97 0.71 -16.69
C LEU A 88 12.74 1.50 -17.99
N ARG A 89 12.26 2.75 -17.90
CA ARG A 89 12.08 3.66 -19.04
C ARG A 89 13.06 4.82 -18.99
N MET A 90 14.33 4.54 -18.70
CA MET A 90 15.41 5.47 -18.99
C MET A 90 15.79 5.31 -20.47
N VAL A 91 15.07 6.07 -21.30
CA VAL A 91 15.42 6.52 -22.67
C VAL A 91 16.36 5.61 -23.46
N SER A 92 15.79 4.78 -24.33
CA SER A 92 16.46 4.36 -25.56
C SER A 92 15.95 5.28 -26.68
N ASP A 93 16.50 6.49 -26.76
CA ASP A 93 16.39 7.38 -27.94
C ASP A 93 17.79 7.95 -28.23
N ASP A 94 18.50 7.24 -29.09
CA ASP A 94 18.93 7.72 -30.42
C ASP A 94 19.47 9.16 -30.61
N ASP A 95 20.19 9.74 -29.65
CA ASP A 95 20.96 10.96 -29.91
C ASP A 95 22.38 10.65 -30.40
N ASN A 96 22.45 10.38 -31.71
CA ASN A 96 23.60 10.63 -32.58
C ASN A 96 24.05 12.10 -32.44
N CYS A 97 24.78 12.42 -31.38
CA CYS A 97 25.47 13.69 -31.25
C CYS A 97 26.88 13.53 -31.83
N GLY A 98 26.95 13.62 -33.16
CA GLY A 98 28.21 13.84 -33.88
C GLY A 98 28.75 15.22 -33.50
N CYS A 99 29.73 15.25 -32.60
CA CYS A 99 30.59 16.42 -32.44
C CYS A 99 31.70 16.33 -33.50
N SER A 100 31.60 17.23 -34.47
CA SER A 100 32.70 17.61 -35.38
C SER A 100 33.71 18.50 -34.66
#